data_AF-A0A7T0JQK0-F1
#
_entry.id   AF-A0A7T0JQK0-F1
#
_cell.length_a   1.000
_cell.length_b   1.000
_cell.length_c   1.000
_cell.angle_alpha   90.00
_cell.angle_beta   90.00
_cell.angle_gamma   90.00
#
_symmetry.space_group_name_H-M   'P 1'
#
loop_
_entity.id
_entity.type
_entity.pdbx_description
1 polymer ?
#
loop_
_entity_poly.entity_id
_entity_poly.type
_entity_poly.pdbx_seq_one_letter_code
_entity_poly.pdbx_strand_id
1 'polypeptide(L)'
;MNEFETSFRQVFAFLGLEWNASVTQFHQRAKGRYISTPSFAAVSQPVYKTAAYRWLNYQKHFQSIDLQLKPFVDAFGYTDKHK
;
A
#
# COMPACT_ATOMS: atom_id res chain seq x y z
N MET A 1 3.94 -10.34 -15.61
CA MET A 1 3.34 -9.12 -14.99
C MET A 1 3.29 -9.32 -13.49
N ASN A 2 3.80 -8.38 -12.70
CA ASN A 2 3.68 -8.45 -11.24
C ASN A 2 2.33 -7.85 -10.77
N GLU A 3 1.91 -8.11 -9.52
CA GLU A 3 0.65 -7.61 -8.95
C GLU A 3 0.51 -6.08 -9.08
N PHE A 4 1.62 -5.35 -8.95
CA PHE A 4 1.68 -3.91 -9.15
C PHE A 4 1.27 -3.50 -10.57
N GLU A 5 1.88 -4.08 -11.59
CA GLU A 5 1.62 -3.73 -12.98
C GLU A 5 0.18 -4.06 -13.38
N THR A 6 -0.33 -5.24 -13.00
CA THR A 6 -1.72 -5.61 -13.25
C THR A 6 -2.69 -4.60 -12.62
N SER A 7 -2.48 -4.26 -11.34
CA SER A 7 -3.34 -3.32 -10.62
C SER A 7 -3.26 -1.91 -11.21
N PHE A 8 -2.06 -1.41 -11.49
CA PHE A 8 -1.89 -0.06 -12.03
C PHE A 8 -2.39 0.07 -13.47
N ARG A 9 -2.36 -0.99 -14.28
CA ARG A 9 -2.99 -0.96 -15.61
C ARG A 9 -4.50 -0.82 -15.53
N GLN A 10 -5.15 -1.47 -14.57
CA GLN A 10 -6.58 -1.29 -14.32
C GLN A 10 -6.89 0.16 -13.90
N VAL A 11 -6.05 0.75 -13.03
CA VAL A 11 -6.18 2.16 -12.64
C VAL A 11 -6.00 3.10 -13.84
N PHE A 12 -5.00 2.86 -14.68
CA PHE A 12 -4.76 3.66 -15.88
C PHE A 12 -5.95 3.60 -16.84
N ALA A 13 -6.47 2.39 -17.11
CA ALA A 13 -7.65 2.20 -17.94
C ALA A 13 -8.89 2.91 -17.35
N PHE A 14 -9.09 2.82 -16.04
CA PHE A 14 -10.17 3.53 -15.35
C PHE A 14 -10.08 5.05 -15.51
N LEU A 15 -8.86 5.60 -15.50
CA LEU A 15 -8.61 7.03 -15.68
C LEU A 15 -8.53 7.46 -17.17
N GLY A 16 -8.65 6.54 -18.12
CA GLY A 16 -8.47 6.84 -19.55
C GLY A 16 -7.03 7.22 -19.93
N LEU A 17 -6.03 6.71 -19.21
CA LEU A 17 -4.62 7.00 -19.41
C LEU A 17 -3.89 5.86 -20.15
N GLU A 18 -3.00 6.23 -21.06
CA GLU A 18 -2.10 5.29 -21.73
C GLU A 18 -1.03 4.75 -20.77
N TRP A 19 -0.77 3.45 -20.84
CA TRP A 19 0.22 2.81 -19.99
C TRP A 19 1.64 3.27 -20.34
N ASN A 20 2.44 3.58 -19.31
CA ASN A 20 3.86 3.88 -19.46
C ASN A 20 4.71 3.01 -18.52
N ALA A 21 5.62 2.21 -19.07
CA ALA A 21 6.46 1.29 -18.31
C ALA A 21 7.35 1.99 -17.26
N SER A 22 7.68 3.28 -17.45
CA SER A 22 8.47 4.08 -16.50
C SER A 22 7.79 4.25 -15.12
N VAL A 23 6.47 4.02 -15.04
CA VAL A 23 5.70 4.06 -13.78
C VAL A 23 6.21 3.02 -12.77
N THR A 24 6.74 1.89 -13.25
CA THR A 24 7.36 0.86 -12.40
C THR A 24 8.63 1.36 -11.69
N GLN A 25 9.25 2.43 -12.19
CA GLN A 25 10.46 3.04 -11.66
C GLN A 25 10.17 4.27 -10.77
N PHE A 26 8.95 4.39 -10.22
CA PHE A 26 8.52 5.53 -9.39
C PHE A 26 9.53 5.89 -8.28
N HIS A 27 10.11 4.87 -7.64
CA HIS A 27 11.06 5.00 -6.53
C HIS A 27 12.36 5.74 -6.93
N GLN A 28 12.67 5.81 -8.22
CA GLN A 28 13.84 6.53 -8.73
C GLN A 28 13.64 8.05 -8.75
N ARG A 29 12.38 8.54 -8.75
CA ARG A 29 12.06 9.99 -8.80
C ARG A 29 12.44 10.74 -7.53
N ALA A 30 12.59 10.03 -6.42
CA ALA A 30 12.97 10.58 -5.13
C ALA A 30 14.50 10.74 -4.97
N LYS A 31 15.30 10.17 -5.89
CA LYS A 31 16.76 10.27 -5.84
C LYS A 31 17.22 11.72 -6.00
N GLY A 32 18.12 12.15 -5.11
CA GLY A 32 18.77 13.46 -5.18
C GLY A 32 17.91 14.66 -4.73
N ARG A 33 16.74 14.43 -4.12
CA ARG A 33 15.88 15.48 -3.58
C ARG A 33 15.77 15.36 -2.06
N TYR A 34 15.90 16.47 -1.36
CA TYR A 34 15.54 16.53 0.06
C TYR A 34 14.01 16.58 0.18
N ILE A 35 13.44 15.61 0.88
CA ILE A 35 12.00 15.51 1.12
C ILE A 35 11.79 15.27 2.61
N SER A 36 11.07 16.18 3.27
CA SER A 36 10.88 16.20 4.73
C SER A 36 9.66 15.39 5.20
N THR A 37 9.06 14.56 4.34
CA THR A 37 7.86 13.79 4.70
C THR A 37 8.24 12.46 5.37
N PRO A 38 7.51 12.02 6.43
CA PRO A 38 7.78 10.74 7.09
C PRO A 38 7.71 9.52 6.15
N SER A 39 6.99 9.63 5.04
CA SER A 39 6.85 8.58 4.03
C SER A 39 8.04 8.48 3.06
N PHE A 40 8.98 9.43 3.06
CA PHE A 40 10.08 9.51 2.08
C PHE A 40 10.86 8.20 1.96
N ALA A 41 11.24 7.61 3.09
CA ALA A 41 12.00 6.36 3.12
C ALA A 41 11.23 5.21 2.46
N ALA A 42 9.91 5.15 2.61
CA ALA A 42 9.07 4.09 2.03
C ALA A 42 8.85 4.29 0.53
N VAL A 43 8.53 5.52 0.09
CA VAL A 43 8.23 5.80 -1.34
C VAL A 43 9.46 5.81 -2.24
N SER A 44 10.66 5.87 -1.63
CA SER A 44 11.95 5.78 -2.33
C SER A 44 12.42 4.34 -2.56
N GLN A 45 11.62 3.34 -2.19
CA GLN A 45 11.90 1.91 -2.36
C GLN A 45 10.99 1.30 -3.45
N PRO A 46 11.43 0.24 -4.15
CA PRO A 46 10.53 -0.58 -4.95
C PRO A 46 9.38 -1.13 -4.09
N VAL A 47 8.30 -1.60 -4.72
CA VAL A 47 7.18 -2.23 -3.99
C VAL A 47 7.69 -3.39 -3.15
N TYR A 48 7.41 -3.36 -1.85
CA TYR A 48 7.82 -4.39 -0.89
C TYR A 48 6.62 -4.87 -0.06
N LYS A 49 6.63 -6.16 0.31
CA LYS A 49 5.53 -6.78 1.07
C LYS A 49 5.69 -6.68 2.59
N THR A 50 6.87 -6.29 3.08
CA THR A 50 7.18 -6.32 4.52
C THR A 50 6.36 -5.36 5.37
N ALA A 51 5.69 -4.35 4.79
CA ALA A 51 4.77 -3.45 5.52
C ALA A 51 3.44 -4.12 5.88
N ALA A 52 3.00 -5.10 5.09
CA ALA A 52 1.76 -5.82 5.37
C ALA A 52 1.87 -6.55 6.72
N TYR A 53 0.75 -6.61 7.46
CA TYR A 53 0.63 -7.29 8.75
C TYR A 53 1.52 -6.81 9.89
N ARG A 54 2.36 -5.77 9.72
CA ARG A 54 3.18 -5.22 10.83
C ARG A 54 2.35 -4.81 12.04
N TRP A 55 1.08 -4.44 11.82
CA TRP A 55 0.14 -4.08 12.88
C TRP A 55 -0.21 -5.26 13.81
N LEU A 56 -0.05 -6.51 13.37
CA LEU A 56 -0.34 -7.70 14.19
C LEU A 56 0.53 -7.74 15.45
N ASN A 57 1.77 -7.24 15.38
CA ASN A 57 2.66 -7.09 16.54
C ASN A 57 2.06 -6.19 17.64
N TYR A 58 1.11 -5.33 17.26
CA TYR A 58 0.43 -4.39 18.13
C TYR A 58 -1.05 -4.74 18.34
N GLN A 59 -1.53 -5.89 17.84
CA GLN A 59 -2.94 -6.27 17.86
C GLN A 59 -3.58 -6.14 19.25
N LYS A 60 -2.84 -6.52 20.30
CA LYS A 60 -3.30 -6.42 21.70
C LYS A 60 -3.72 -5.00 22.11
N HIS A 61 -3.16 -3.97 21.49
CA HIS A 61 -3.46 -2.58 21.81
C HIS A 61 -4.78 -2.09 21.20
N PHE A 62 -5.37 -2.83 20.25
CA PHE A 62 -6.63 -2.48 19.59
C PHE A 62 -7.85 -3.15 20.24
N GLN A 63 -7.65 -4.04 21.21
CA GLN A 63 -8.74 -4.81 21.83
C GLN A 63 -9.87 -3.94 22.39
N SER A 64 -9.54 -2.78 22.97
CA SER A 64 -10.53 -1.86 23.55
C SER A 64 -11.44 -1.20 22.52
N ILE A 65 -11.05 -1.17 21.24
CA ILE A 65 -11.79 -0.54 20.15
C ILE A 65 -12.19 -1.53 19.06
N ASP A 66 -12.03 -2.83 19.29
CA ASP A 66 -12.30 -3.87 18.27
C ASP A 66 -13.74 -3.81 17.75
N LEU A 67 -14.71 -3.60 18.65
CA LEU A 67 -16.12 -3.42 18.28
C LEU A 67 -16.37 -2.18 17.40
N GLN A 68 -15.58 -1.12 17.57
CA GLN A 68 -15.67 0.09 16.74
C GLN A 68 -15.04 -0.13 15.36
N LEU A 69 -14.00 -0.97 15.29
CA LEU A 69 -13.32 -1.30 14.03
C LEU A 69 -14.07 -2.36 13.22
N LYS A 70 -14.78 -3.27 13.89
CA LYS A 70 -15.47 -4.41 13.26
C LYS A 70 -16.33 -4.05 12.04
N PRO A 71 -17.18 -3.00 12.05
CA PRO A 71 -17.99 -2.66 10.88
C PRO A 71 -17.14 -2.35 9.64
N PHE A 72 -15.98 -1.72 9.81
CA PHE A 72 -15.07 -1.39 8.71
C PHE A 72 -14.31 -2.63 8.25
N VAL A 73 -13.84 -3.46 9.19
CA VAL A 73 -13.18 -4.73 8.87
C VAL A 73 -14.10 -5.61 8.02
N ASP A 74 -15.36 -5.74 8.42
CA ASP A 74 -16.36 -6.53 7.71
C ASP A 74 -16.72 -5.89 6.34
N ALA A 75 -16.96 -4.58 6.30
CA ALA A 75 -17.35 -3.88 5.07
C ALA A 75 -16.27 -3.89 3.98
N PHE A 76 -14.99 -3.89 4.35
CA PHE A 76 -13.86 -3.89 3.42
C PHE A 76 -13.23 -5.28 3.22
N GLY A 77 -13.77 -6.34 3.84
CA GLY A 77 -13.30 -7.72 3.66
C GLY A 77 -11.94 -8.01 4.30
N TYR A 78 -11.59 -7.34 5.40
CA TYR A 78 -10.35 -7.56 6.16
C TYR A 78 -10.47 -8.66 7.24
N THR A 79 -11.40 -9.61 7.05
CA THR A 79 -11.68 -10.66 8.04
C THR A 79 -10.56 -11.72 8.14
N ASP A 80 -9.76 -11.88 7.08
CA ASP A 80 -8.63 -12.81 7.06
C ASP A 80 -7.35 -12.17 7.61
N LYS A 81 -6.79 -12.78 8.67
CA LYS A 81 -5.51 -12.37 9.27
C LYS A 81 -4.29 -12.95 8.55
N HIS A 82 -4.50 -13.73 7.49
CA HIS A 82 -3.47 -14.43 6.73
C HIS A 82 -3.73 -14.34 5.23
N LYS A 83 -3.00 -13.48 4.51
CA LYS A 83 -2.88 -13.50 3.06
C LYS A 83 -1.46 -13.20 2.64
#